data_AF-A0A150WFU0-F1
#
_entry.id   AF-A0A150WFU0-F1
#
_cell.length_a   1.000
_cell.length_b   1.000
_cell.length_c   1.000
_cell.angle_alpha   90.00
_cell.angle_beta   90.00
_cell.angle_gamma   90.00
#
_symmetry.space_group_name_H-M   'P 1'
#
loop_
_entity.id
_entity.type
_entity.pdbx_description
1 polymer ?
#
loop_
_entity_poly.entity_id
_entity_poly.type
_entity_poly.pdbx_seq_one_letter_code
_entity_poly.pdbx_strand_id
1 'polypeptide(L)'
;MNNKLILSVLVLALTNPMLARAEDEITAAETQITEEATQPDYEARLKEKYSLTDEQIQAMKDSKISESQFAVVGALSKESGKTVDEILKMRTEDKMGWGKIAKELGLHPSTIGQAVSGMNRQDAKAHEKHESRDSKKEMREARKEERKQMRAEKKEERKQAKAQRKDKKVQ
;
A
#
# COMPACT_ATOMS: atom_id res chain seq x y z
N MET A 1 -55.52 18.51 12.86
CA MET A 1 -55.68 18.66 14.32
C MET A 1 -55.19 17.38 14.99
N ASN A 2 -54.32 17.53 15.97
CA ASN A 2 -53.54 16.48 16.63
C ASN A 2 -54.39 15.57 17.54
N ASN A 3 -54.04 14.29 17.63
CA ASN A 3 -54.24 13.39 18.79
C ASN A 3 -53.19 12.26 18.64
N LYS A 4 -52.06 12.21 19.35
CA LYS A 4 -51.82 11.94 20.79
C LYS A 4 -52.44 10.63 21.31
N LEU A 5 -51.54 9.78 21.80
CA LEU A 5 -51.67 8.70 22.81
C LEU A 5 -52.11 7.28 22.38
N ILE A 6 -51.12 6.37 22.40
CA ILE A 6 -50.98 5.18 23.28
C ILE A 6 -52.25 4.33 23.50
N LEU A 7 -52.22 3.09 22.98
CA LEU A 7 -52.91 1.88 23.46
C LEU A 7 -52.26 0.69 22.71
N SER A 8 -51.26 -0.02 23.23
CA SER A 8 -51.36 -1.04 24.28
C SER A 8 -52.62 -1.91 24.18
N VAL A 9 -52.61 -2.89 23.27
CA VAL A 9 -53.43 -4.10 23.40
C VAL A 9 -52.50 -5.30 23.37
N LEU A 10 -52.19 -5.72 24.58
CA LEU A 10 -51.76 -7.04 24.99
C LEU A 10 -52.94 -8.01 24.82
N VAL A 11 -52.85 -8.97 23.90
CA VAL A 11 -53.54 -10.26 24.07
C VAL A 11 -52.60 -11.41 23.73
N LEU A 12 -52.43 -12.24 24.75
CA LEU A 12 -51.68 -13.47 24.85
C LEU A 12 -52.12 -14.56 23.86
N ALA A 13 -51.09 -15.23 23.33
CA ALA A 13 -50.87 -16.68 23.36
C ALA A 13 -51.93 -17.61 22.73
N LEU A 14 -51.54 -18.26 21.63
CA LEU A 14 -51.12 -19.67 21.62
C LEU A 14 -50.98 -20.13 20.17
N THR A 15 -49.99 -20.99 19.93
CA THR A 15 -49.66 -21.64 18.64
C THR A 15 -48.93 -20.76 17.62
N ASN A 16 -47.62 -20.62 17.78
CA ASN A 16 -46.64 -20.83 16.70
C ASN A 16 -45.22 -20.55 17.21
N PRO A 17 -44.43 -21.58 17.57
CA PRO A 17 -42.99 -21.41 17.81
C PRO A 17 -42.26 -21.40 16.47
N MET A 18 -42.52 -20.41 15.61
CA MET A 18 -41.85 -20.29 14.31
C MET A 18 -41.75 -18.84 13.81
N LEU A 19 -41.73 -17.87 14.73
CA LEU A 19 -41.51 -16.46 14.37
C LEU A 19 -40.74 -15.73 15.48
N ALA A 20 -39.68 -16.37 16.00
CA ALA A 20 -38.76 -15.80 16.97
C ALA A 20 -37.31 -15.90 16.45
N ARG A 21 -37.08 -15.41 15.23
CA ARG A 21 -35.74 -15.20 14.66
C ARG A 21 -35.81 -14.23 13.48
N ALA A 22 -36.21 -12.99 13.74
CA ALA A 22 -36.31 -11.95 12.70
C ALA A 22 -35.72 -10.60 13.13
N GLU A 23 -34.84 -10.56 14.13
CA GLU A 23 -34.24 -9.30 14.61
C GLU A 23 -32.70 -9.32 14.78
N ASP A 24 -32.01 -10.44 14.47
CA ASP A 24 -30.54 -10.55 14.63
C ASP A 24 -29.77 -10.90 13.33
N GLU A 25 -30.33 -10.64 12.14
CA GLU A 25 -29.68 -10.97 10.86
C GLU A 25 -29.60 -9.80 9.87
N ILE A 26 -29.59 -8.55 10.36
CA ILE A 26 -29.13 -7.36 9.59
C ILE A 26 -27.75 -6.90 10.10
N THR A 27 -26.97 -7.82 10.66
CA THR A 27 -25.62 -7.60 11.19
C THR A 27 -24.63 -8.62 10.63
N ALA A 28 -24.85 -9.06 9.39
CA ALA A 28 -24.01 -10.06 8.71
C ALA A 28 -23.92 -9.85 7.18
N ALA A 29 -24.09 -8.61 6.70
CA ALA A 29 -23.96 -8.25 5.29
C ALA A 29 -22.94 -7.11 5.06
N GLU A 30 -22.04 -6.87 6.02
CA GLU A 30 -20.90 -5.93 5.90
C GLU A 30 -19.55 -6.65 6.02
N THR A 31 -19.50 -7.93 5.65
CA THR A 31 -18.27 -8.73 5.71
C THR A 31 -18.09 -9.45 4.39
N GLN A 32 -17.60 -8.71 3.37
CA GLN A 32 -16.81 -9.18 2.22
C GLN A 32 -16.80 -8.12 1.10
N ILE A 33 -16.15 -6.98 1.34
CA ILE A 33 -15.48 -6.26 0.25
C ILE A 33 -14.04 -6.06 0.73
N THR A 34 -13.26 -7.10 0.47
CA THR A 34 -11.84 -7.06 0.10
C THR A 34 -11.00 -6.00 0.81
N GLU A 35 -10.42 -6.38 1.95
CA GLU A 35 -9.10 -5.86 2.37
C GLU A 35 -8.07 -6.29 1.32
N GLU A 36 -8.03 -5.61 0.18
CA GLU A 36 -6.92 -5.72 -0.75
C GLU A 36 -5.80 -4.82 -0.23
N ALA A 37 -4.81 -5.46 0.38
CA ALA A 37 -3.45 -5.00 0.57
C ALA A 37 -3.26 -3.47 0.60
N THR A 38 -3.44 -2.89 1.79
CA THR A 38 -2.78 -1.62 2.13
C THR A 38 -1.29 -1.82 1.90
N GLN A 39 -0.79 -1.40 0.73
CA GLN A 39 0.62 -1.12 0.54
C GLN A 39 0.86 0.25 1.17
N PRO A 40 1.42 0.34 2.40
CA PRO A 40 1.71 1.62 3.06
C PRO A 40 2.65 2.53 2.25
N ASP A 41 3.24 1.99 1.17
CA ASP A 41 4.17 2.66 0.27
C ASP A 41 3.46 3.54 -0.77
N TYR A 42 2.30 3.15 -1.32
CA TYR A 42 1.66 3.90 -2.40
C TYR A 42 1.04 5.22 -1.91
N GLU A 43 0.32 5.20 -0.80
CA GLU A 43 -0.27 6.41 -0.20
C GLU A 43 0.81 7.37 0.32
N ALA A 44 1.87 6.85 0.95
CA ALA A 44 2.98 7.68 1.40
C ALA A 44 3.65 8.41 0.22
N ARG A 45 3.86 7.71 -0.91
CA ARG A 45 4.38 8.32 -2.15
C ARG A 45 3.46 9.38 -2.74
N LEU A 46 2.14 9.16 -2.71
CA LEU A 46 1.16 10.17 -3.13
C LEU A 46 1.27 11.44 -2.29
N LYS A 47 1.33 11.30 -0.96
CA LYS A 47 1.51 12.41 -0.01
C LYS A 47 2.80 13.16 -0.30
N GLU A 48 3.91 12.45 -0.48
CA GLU A 48 5.22 13.07 -0.74
C GLU A 48 5.26 13.80 -2.09
N LYS A 49 4.76 13.16 -3.16
CA LYS A 49 4.88 13.69 -4.53
C LYS A 49 3.94 14.86 -4.80
N TYR A 50 2.71 14.79 -4.29
CA TYR A 50 1.67 15.77 -4.57
C TYR A 50 1.31 16.65 -3.37
N SER A 51 2.01 16.50 -2.24
CA SER A 51 1.78 17.27 -1.00
C SER A 51 0.34 17.13 -0.50
N LEU A 52 -0.21 15.91 -0.60
CA LEU A 52 -1.57 15.59 -0.20
C LEU A 52 -1.67 15.32 1.31
N THR A 53 -2.79 15.67 1.91
CA THR A 53 -3.11 15.33 3.32
C THR A 53 -3.82 13.99 3.43
N ASP A 54 -3.80 13.42 4.63
CA ASP A 54 -4.49 12.17 4.95
C ASP A 54 -6.00 12.29 4.71
N GLU A 55 -6.56 13.45 5.02
CA GLU A 55 -7.98 13.78 4.77
C GLU A 55 -8.31 13.76 3.27
N GLN A 56 -7.43 14.31 2.42
CA GLN A 56 -7.62 14.30 0.97
C GLN A 56 -7.54 12.89 0.39
N ILE A 57 -6.66 12.04 0.92
CA ILE A 57 -6.57 10.63 0.52
C ILE A 57 -7.82 9.88 0.96
N GLN A 58 -8.33 10.15 2.16
CA GLN A 58 -9.57 9.55 2.61
C GLN A 58 -10.76 9.99 1.73
N ALA A 59 -10.87 11.27 1.38
CA ALA A 59 -11.87 11.76 0.45
C ALA A 59 -11.77 11.09 -0.94
N MET A 60 -10.56 10.80 -1.42
CA MET A 60 -10.35 10.03 -2.65
C MET A 60 -10.80 8.57 -2.54
N LYS A 61 -10.61 7.92 -1.38
CA LYS A 61 -11.13 6.57 -1.12
C LYS A 61 -12.65 6.54 -1.07
N ASP A 62 -13.25 7.53 -0.42
CA ASP A 62 -14.71 7.60 -0.23
C ASP A 62 -15.45 7.95 -1.53
N SER A 63 -14.76 8.57 -2.50
CA SER A 63 -15.33 9.02 -3.78
C SER A 63 -15.46 7.94 -4.86
N LYS A 64 -15.34 6.65 -4.50
CA LYS A 64 -15.52 5.48 -5.40
C LYS A 64 -14.60 5.47 -6.64
N ILE A 65 -13.47 6.18 -6.58
CA ILE A 65 -12.43 6.12 -7.63
C ILE A 65 -11.36 5.08 -7.23
N SER A 66 -10.72 4.46 -8.24
CA SER A 66 -9.68 3.46 -7.98
C SER A 66 -8.39 4.11 -7.49
N GLU A 67 -7.59 3.39 -6.70
CA GLU A 67 -6.31 3.90 -6.17
C GLU A 67 -5.32 4.33 -7.27
N SER A 68 -5.35 3.64 -8.42
CA SER A 68 -4.59 4.00 -9.62
C SER A 68 -4.93 5.38 -10.17
N GLN A 69 -6.11 5.92 -9.83
CA GLN A 69 -6.56 7.25 -10.23
C GLN A 69 -6.21 8.33 -9.21
N PHE A 70 -5.78 7.98 -7.99
CA PHE A 70 -5.35 8.97 -6.99
C PHE A 70 -4.15 9.78 -7.48
N ALA A 71 -3.22 9.15 -8.20
CA ALA A 71 -2.09 9.83 -8.83
C ALA A 71 -2.53 10.88 -9.85
N VAL A 72 -3.64 10.63 -10.56
CA VAL A 72 -4.21 11.57 -11.52
C VAL A 72 -4.82 12.76 -10.81
N VAL A 73 -5.62 12.52 -9.77
CA VAL A 73 -6.25 13.59 -8.97
C VAL A 73 -5.19 14.47 -8.31
N GLY A 74 -4.17 13.86 -7.70
CA GLY A 74 -3.06 14.60 -7.09
C GLY A 74 -2.26 15.43 -8.11
N ALA A 75 -2.00 14.89 -9.30
CA ALA A 75 -1.31 15.62 -10.36
C ALA A 75 -2.14 16.80 -10.89
N LEU A 76 -3.43 16.58 -11.15
CA LEU A 76 -4.33 17.63 -11.60
C LEU A 76 -4.47 18.72 -10.54
N SER A 77 -4.61 18.36 -9.26
CA SER A 77 -4.70 19.33 -8.16
C SER A 77 -3.45 20.20 -8.07
N LYS A 78 -2.26 19.56 -8.13
CA LYS A 78 -0.98 20.26 -8.06
C LYS A 78 -0.72 21.16 -9.27
N GLU A 79 -1.03 20.71 -10.48
CA GLU A 79 -0.75 21.48 -11.71
C GLU A 79 -1.79 22.56 -11.99
N SER A 80 -3.07 22.32 -11.69
CA SER A 80 -4.14 23.31 -11.89
C SER A 80 -4.30 24.28 -10.73
N GLY A 81 -3.75 23.96 -9.55
CA GLY A 81 -3.97 24.71 -8.31
C GLY A 81 -5.38 24.54 -7.73
N LYS A 82 -6.20 23.64 -8.29
CA LYS A 82 -7.54 23.32 -7.79
C LYS A 82 -7.48 22.32 -6.65
N THR A 83 -8.52 22.33 -5.83
CA THR A 83 -8.64 21.40 -4.72
C THR A 83 -8.97 19.99 -5.23
N VAL A 84 -8.57 18.99 -4.45
CA VAL A 84 -8.89 17.57 -4.71
C VAL A 84 -10.41 17.38 -4.82
N ASP A 85 -11.19 18.00 -3.94
CA ASP A 85 -12.65 17.92 -3.94
C ASP A 85 -13.28 18.48 -5.21
N GLU A 86 -12.81 19.62 -5.73
CA GLU A 86 -13.31 20.17 -6.99
C GLU A 86 -13.08 19.19 -8.16
N ILE A 87 -11.90 18.57 -8.21
CA ILE A 87 -11.55 17.59 -9.24
C ILE A 87 -12.40 16.31 -9.08
N LEU A 88 -12.64 15.87 -7.85
CA LEU A 88 -13.49 14.74 -7.54
C LEU A 88 -14.93 14.99 -7.98
N LYS A 89 -15.50 16.17 -7.71
CA LYS A 89 -16.85 16.54 -8.15
C LYS A 89 -16.99 16.50 -9.68
N MET A 90 -16.02 17.03 -10.42
CA MET A 90 -16.01 16.94 -11.89
C MET A 90 -16.02 15.49 -12.39
N ARG A 91 -15.45 14.55 -11.60
CA ARG A 91 -15.43 13.13 -11.93
C ARG A 91 -16.69 12.39 -11.51
N THR A 92 -17.22 12.65 -10.31
CA THR A 92 -18.32 11.89 -9.71
C THR A 92 -19.69 12.48 -10.05
N GLU A 93 -19.84 13.79 -9.96
CA GLU A 93 -21.10 14.52 -10.22
C GLU A 93 -21.27 14.75 -11.72
N ASP A 94 -20.30 15.41 -12.37
CA ASP A 94 -20.37 15.74 -13.80
C ASP A 94 -20.01 14.57 -14.72
N LYS A 95 -19.53 13.46 -14.14
CA LYS A 95 -19.09 12.23 -14.85
C LYS A 95 -18.10 12.51 -15.99
N MET A 96 -17.30 13.56 -15.88
CA MET A 96 -16.33 13.91 -16.91
C MET A 96 -15.18 12.89 -16.94
N GLY A 97 -14.65 12.64 -18.15
CA GLY A 97 -13.43 11.85 -18.30
C GLY A 97 -12.20 12.66 -17.89
N TRP A 98 -11.16 11.99 -17.38
CA TRP A 98 -9.92 12.65 -16.93
C TRP A 98 -9.32 13.61 -17.95
N GLY A 99 -9.32 13.24 -19.23
CA GLY A 99 -8.82 14.11 -20.30
C GLY A 99 -9.67 15.36 -20.53
N LYS A 100 -10.99 15.30 -20.27
CA LYS A 100 -11.87 16.47 -20.33
C LYS A 100 -11.66 17.37 -19.12
N ILE A 101 -11.52 16.80 -17.94
CA ILE A 101 -11.18 17.52 -16.70
C ILE A 101 -9.84 18.24 -16.88
N ALA A 102 -8.81 17.57 -17.38
CA ALA A 102 -7.52 18.21 -17.65
C ALA A 102 -7.65 19.43 -18.59
N LYS A 103 -8.40 19.29 -19.69
CA LYS A 103 -8.65 20.40 -20.63
C LYS A 103 -9.40 21.56 -19.98
N GLU A 104 -10.42 21.27 -19.18
CA GLU A 104 -11.21 22.28 -18.45
C GLU A 104 -10.32 23.06 -17.48
N LEU A 105 -9.35 22.38 -16.88
CA LEU A 105 -8.35 22.95 -15.99
C LEU A 105 -7.17 23.62 -16.71
N GLY A 106 -7.20 23.69 -18.05
CA GLY A 106 -6.13 24.27 -18.86
C GLY A 106 -4.86 23.43 -18.94
N LEU A 107 -4.92 22.16 -18.54
CA LEU A 107 -3.80 21.23 -18.53
C LEU A 107 -3.76 20.35 -19.79
N HIS A 108 -2.56 19.97 -20.19
CA HIS A 108 -2.38 19.06 -21.32
C HIS A 108 -2.76 17.63 -20.92
N PRO A 109 -3.50 16.86 -21.75
CA PRO A 109 -3.90 15.49 -21.40
C PRO A 109 -2.74 14.55 -21.08
N SER A 110 -1.53 14.85 -21.58
CA SER A 110 -0.31 14.10 -21.27
C SER A 110 0.06 14.13 -19.79
N THR A 111 -0.33 15.16 -19.03
CA THR A 111 -0.12 15.24 -17.58
C THR A 111 -0.65 13.99 -16.88
N ILE A 112 -1.81 13.47 -17.32
CA ILE A 112 -2.43 12.27 -16.74
C ILE A 112 -1.54 11.04 -16.94
N GLY A 113 -1.06 10.85 -18.17
CA GLY A 113 -0.18 9.72 -18.49
C GLY A 113 1.17 9.80 -17.77
N GLN A 114 1.70 11.02 -17.61
CA GLN A 114 2.94 11.26 -16.85
C GLN A 114 2.74 11.02 -15.35
N ALA A 115 1.58 11.36 -14.78
CA ALA A 115 1.26 11.13 -13.38
C ALA A 115 1.27 9.63 -13.04
N VAL A 116 0.57 8.82 -13.84
CA VAL A 116 0.47 7.36 -13.67
C VAL A 116 1.82 6.68 -13.92
N SER A 117 2.46 6.98 -15.06
CA SER A 117 3.76 6.38 -15.40
C SER A 117 4.87 6.78 -14.41
N GLY A 118 4.80 8.01 -13.89
CA GLY A 118 5.75 8.52 -12.91
C GLY A 118 5.58 7.88 -11.53
N MET A 119 4.42 7.31 -11.21
CA MET A 119 4.24 6.54 -9.97
C MET A 119 4.81 5.13 -10.15
N ASN A 120 4.44 4.43 -11.22
CA ASN A 120 4.91 3.07 -11.50
C ASN A 120 6.44 2.98 -11.67
N ARG A 121 7.09 4.03 -12.21
CA ARG A 121 8.56 4.07 -12.33
C ARG A 121 9.26 4.21 -10.97
N GLN A 122 8.62 4.83 -9.98
CA GLN A 122 9.19 4.91 -8.63
C GLN A 122 9.11 3.55 -7.94
N ASP A 123 8.05 2.78 -8.18
CA ASP A 123 7.89 1.41 -7.68
C ASP A 123 9.01 0.51 -8.21
N ALA A 124 9.28 0.58 -9.52
CA ALA A 124 10.37 -0.19 -10.14
C ALA A 124 11.75 0.17 -9.56
N LYS A 125 12.03 1.46 -9.35
CA LYS A 125 13.30 1.92 -8.77
C LYS A 125 13.46 1.57 -7.29
N ALA A 126 12.36 1.58 -6.53
CA ALA A 126 12.36 1.19 -5.13
C ALA A 126 12.70 -0.30 -4.97
N HIS A 127 12.08 -1.15 -5.79
CA HIS A 127 12.36 -2.59 -5.84
C HIS A 127 13.82 -2.89 -6.24
N GLU A 128 14.33 -2.27 -7.31
CA GLU A 128 15.70 -2.48 -7.79
C GLU A 128 16.77 -2.06 -6.75
N LYS A 129 16.50 -0.97 -6.00
CA LYS A 129 17.41 -0.45 -4.98
C LYS A 129 17.41 -1.30 -3.71
N HIS A 130 16.31 -1.98 -3.39
CA HIS A 130 16.23 -2.90 -2.26
C HIS A 130 16.96 -4.22 -2.58
N GLU A 131 16.69 -4.80 -3.74
CA GLU A 131 17.30 -6.06 -4.18
C GLU A 131 18.84 -5.94 -4.33
N SER A 132 19.32 -4.81 -4.87
CA SER A 132 20.77 -4.55 -5.00
C SER A 132 21.49 -4.31 -3.67
N ARG A 133 20.77 -3.95 -2.60
CA ARG A 133 21.36 -3.76 -1.26
C ARG A 133 21.47 -5.06 -0.49
N ASP A 134 20.44 -5.91 -0.56
CA ASP A 134 20.44 -7.19 0.13
C ASP A 134 21.45 -8.16 -0.49
N SER A 135 21.44 -8.27 -1.82
CA SER A 135 22.44 -9.07 -2.57
C SER A 135 23.89 -8.61 -2.28
N LYS A 136 24.14 -7.31 -2.17
CA LYS A 136 25.46 -6.77 -1.82
C LYS A 136 25.86 -7.07 -0.37
N LYS A 137 24.89 -7.13 0.55
CA LYS A 137 25.13 -7.48 1.95
C LYS A 137 25.47 -8.97 2.08
N GLU A 138 24.71 -9.84 1.43
CA GLU A 138 24.97 -11.29 1.39
C GLU A 138 26.33 -11.62 0.80
N MET A 139 26.68 -11.01 -0.35
CA MET A 139 28.00 -11.22 -0.95
C MET A 139 29.15 -10.75 -0.03
N ARG A 140 28.94 -9.68 0.73
CA ARG A 140 29.93 -9.18 1.70
C ARG A 140 30.07 -10.10 2.90
N GLU A 141 28.99 -10.68 3.39
CA GLU A 141 28.96 -11.66 4.48
C GLU A 141 29.66 -12.96 4.04
N ALA A 142 29.30 -13.50 2.87
CA ALA A 142 29.93 -14.68 2.29
C ALA A 142 31.45 -14.51 2.13
N ARG A 143 31.90 -13.36 1.59
CA ARG A 143 33.33 -13.05 1.41
C ARG A 143 34.08 -12.90 2.74
N LYS A 144 33.42 -12.44 3.81
CA LYS A 144 34.03 -12.39 5.14
C LYS A 144 34.25 -13.80 5.69
N GLU A 145 33.28 -14.68 5.49
CA GLU A 145 33.33 -16.05 6.02
C GLU A 145 34.37 -16.90 5.28
N GLU A 146 34.40 -16.81 3.96
CA GLU A 146 35.44 -17.42 3.13
C GLU A 146 36.86 -16.96 3.56
N ARG A 147 37.03 -15.66 3.85
CA ARG A 147 38.29 -15.13 4.37
C ARG A 147 38.66 -15.65 5.76
N LYS A 148 37.68 -15.93 6.62
CA LYS A 148 37.94 -16.53 7.94
C LYS A 148 38.38 -17.98 7.79
N GLN A 149 37.70 -18.74 6.93
CA GLN A 149 38.04 -20.15 6.66
C GLN A 149 39.45 -20.27 6.08
N MET A 150 39.78 -19.48 5.06
CA MET A 150 41.13 -19.45 4.47
C MET A 150 42.22 -19.07 5.49
N ARG A 151 41.91 -18.18 6.44
CA ARG A 151 42.85 -17.82 7.53
C ARG A 151 43.01 -18.94 8.55
N ALA A 152 41.97 -19.71 8.83
CA ALA A 152 42.01 -20.85 9.75
C ALA A 152 42.82 -21.99 9.15
N GLU A 153 42.56 -22.32 7.89
CA GLU A 153 43.30 -23.35 7.15
C GLU A 153 44.79 -23.02 7.04
N LYS A 154 45.13 -21.78 6.66
CA LYS A 154 46.53 -21.32 6.61
C LYS A 154 47.23 -21.33 7.98
N LYS A 155 46.48 -21.17 9.08
CA LYS A 155 47.04 -21.30 10.44
C LYS A 155 47.34 -22.76 10.77
N GLU A 156 46.46 -23.69 10.41
CA GLU A 156 46.68 -25.12 10.62
C GLU A 156 47.81 -25.67 9.76
N GLU A 157 47.88 -25.29 8.48
CA GLU A 157 48.99 -25.66 7.59
C GLU A 157 50.34 -25.18 8.16
N ARG A 158 50.40 -23.95 8.70
CA ARG A 158 51.59 -23.41 9.37
C ARG A 158 51.96 -24.16 10.65
N LYS A 159 50.99 -24.69 11.41
CA LYS A 159 51.26 -25.51 12.60
C LYS A 159 51.80 -26.87 12.20
N GLN A 160 51.18 -27.52 11.22
CA GLN A 160 51.60 -28.83 10.70
C GLN A 160 53.01 -28.76 10.11
N ALA A 161 53.33 -27.76 9.30
CA ALA A 161 54.67 -27.55 8.75
C ALA A 161 55.73 -27.30 9.83
N LYS A 162 55.37 -26.62 10.94
CA LYS A 162 56.26 -26.43 12.09
C LYS A 162 56.48 -27.72 12.88
N ALA A 163 55.46 -28.58 13.02
CA ALA A 163 55.58 -29.87 13.68
C ALA A 163 56.51 -30.81 12.89
N GLN A 164 56.28 -30.96 11.58
CA GLN A 164 57.12 -31.78 10.70
C GLN A 164 58.60 -31.32 10.68
N ARG A 165 58.85 -29.99 10.76
CA ARG A 165 60.20 -29.43 10.86
C ARG A 165 60.90 -29.73 12.20
N LYS A 166 60.14 -29.91 13.28
CA LYS A 166 60.69 -30.27 14.59
C LYS A 166 61.05 -31.76 14.63
N ASP A 167 60.17 -32.62 14.11
CA ASP A 167 60.40 -34.07 14.11
C ASP A 167 61.59 -34.45 13.22
N LYS A 168 61.77 -33.79 12.07
CA LYS A 168 62.94 -33.98 11.19
C LYS A 168 64.27 -33.49 11.79
N LYS A 169 64.24 -32.76 12.91
CA LYS A 169 65.45 -32.24 13.59
C LYS A 169 65.86 -33.11 14.79
N VAL A 170 65.08 -34.15 15.11
CA VAL A 170 65.28 -35.07 16.25
C VAL A 170 65.70 -36.48 15.77
N GLN A 171 65.60 -36.76 14.47
CA GLN A 171 66.30 -37.86 13.79
C GLN A 171 67.67 -37.40 13.30
#